data_AF-A0A4P9Y9K1-F1
#
_entry.id   AF-A0A4P9Y9K1-F1
#
_cell.length_a   1.000
_cell.length_b   1.000
_cell.length_c   1.000
_cell.angle_alpha   90.00
_cell.angle_beta   90.00
_cell.angle_gamma   90.00
#
_symmetry.space_group_name_H-M   'P 1'
#
loop_
_entity.id
_entity.type
_entity.pdbx_description
1 polymer ?
#
loop_
_entity_poly.entity_id
_entity_poly.type
_entity_poly.pdbx_seq_one_letter_code
_entity_poly.pdbx_strand_id
1 'polypeptide(L)'
;VVKILLEDSRVDPSAGDNYAIRRASENGHADVVKILLEDSRVDPSADDNYAIRRAAHFGHIDVFKILLADVRVDPSADDNYAIQCASVYGYADIVKILLADARVDPSAYDNYCIRWASRNGHADIVKILSEDSRVDPIDPSADDNYAIIRASENGHVDVVKILLE
;
A
#
# COMPACT_ATOMS: atom_id res chain seq x y z
N VAL A 1 -27.52 -6.40 1.20
CA VAL A 1 -27.39 -7.34 2.35
C VAL A 1 -26.71 -6.67 3.54
N VAL A 2 -25.47 -6.16 3.42
CA VAL A 2 -24.75 -5.55 4.56
C VAL A 2 -25.54 -4.44 5.26
N LYS A 3 -26.10 -3.48 4.52
CA LYS A 3 -26.96 -2.42 5.09
C LYS A 3 -28.12 -2.96 5.93
N ILE A 4 -28.81 -4.01 5.46
CA ILE A 4 -29.93 -4.64 6.17
C ILE A 4 -29.45 -5.32 7.46
N LEU A 5 -28.26 -5.94 7.43
CA LEU A 5 -27.70 -6.58 8.63
C LEU A 5 -27.32 -5.55 9.70
N LEU A 6 -26.78 -4.39 9.30
CA LEU A 6 -26.39 -3.32 10.24
C LEU A 6 -27.60 -2.63 10.91
N GLU A 7 -28.80 -2.72 10.34
CA GLU A 7 -30.03 -2.22 10.95
C GLU A 7 -30.49 -3.09 12.14
N ASP A 8 -30.02 -4.34 12.25
CA ASP A 8 -30.32 -5.22 13.38
C ASP A 8 -29.31 -5.00 14.52
N SER A 9 -29.80 -4.54 15.68
CA SER A 9 -28.96 -4.21 16.84
C SER A 9 -28.19 -5.40 17.42
N ARG A 10 -28.55 -6.64 17.07
CA ARG A 10 -27.83 -7.85 17.47
C ARG A 10 -26.56 -8.08 16.66
N VAL A 11 -26.42 -7.42 15.50
CA VAL A 11 -25.23 -7.51 14.66
C VAL A 11 -24.17 -6.57 15.22
N ASP A 12 -23.03 -7.15 15.57
CA ASP A 12 -21.81 -6.43 15.91
C ASP A 12 -20.86 -6.43 14.70
N PRO A 13 -20.70 -5.29 13.99
CA PRO A 13 -19.84 -5.22 12.82
C PRO A 13 -18.34 -5.20 13.17
N SER A 14 -17.98 -5.03 14.45
CA SER A 14 -16.61 -5.12 14.95
C SER A 14 -16.19 -6.56 15.33
N ALA A 15 -17.13 -7.50 15.29
CA ALA A 15 -16.90 -8.88 15.70
C ALA A 15 -15.74 -9.55 14.92
N GLY A 16 -14.98 -10.38 15.65
CA GLY A 16 -13.84 -11.08 15.08
C GLY A 16 -12.69 -10.15 14.69
N ASP A 17 -12.48 -9.08 15.46
CA ASP A 17 -11.47 -8.06 15.18
C ASP A 17 -11.69 -7.39 13.82
N ASN A 18 -12.90 -6.82 13.67
CA ASN A 18 -13.35 -6.13 12.46
C ASN A 18 -13.25 -7.00 11.20
N TYR A 19 -13.56 -8.29 11.33
CA TYR A 19 -13.42 -9.27 10.25
C TYR A 19 -14.15 -8.87 8.96
N ALA A 20 -15.34 -8.26 9.09
CA ALA A 20 -16.16 -7.87 7.95
C ALA A 20 -15.45 -6.84 7.04
N ILE A 21 -14.92 -5.75 7.62
CA ILE A 21 -14.21 -4.73 6.84
C ILE A 21 -12.88 -5.28 6.32
N ARG A 22 -12.16 -6.07 7.11
CA ARG A 22 -10.91 -6.74 6.67
C ARG A 22 -11.11 -7.58 5.42
N ARG A 23 -12.14 -8.44 5.39
CA ARG A 23 -12.44 -9.28 4.23
C ARG A 23 -12.99 -8.48 3.06
N ALA A 24 -13.85 -7.49 3.30
CA ALA A 24 -14.37 -6.63 2.24
C ALA A 24 -13.22 -5.86 1.56
N SER A 25 -12.26 -5.37 2.33
CA SER A 25 -11.09 -4.68 1.81
C SER A 25 -10.14 -5.59 1.05
N GLU A 26 -9.86 -6.79 1.56
CA GLU A 26 -9.07 -7.80 0.85
C GLU A 26 -9.69 -8.22 -0.50
N ASN A 27 -11.03 -8.27 -0.60
CA ASN A 27 -11.72 -8.71 -1.82
C ASN A 27 -12.18 -7.54 -2.72
N GLY A 28 -11.77 -6.30 -2.41
CA GLY A 28 -12.04 -5.14 -3.27
C GLY A 28 -13.49 -4.64 -3.25
N HIS A 29 -14.28 -4.97 -2.23
CA HIS A 29 -15.69 -4.60 -2.14
C HIS A 29 -15.89 -3.17 -1.60
N ALA A 30 -15.55 -2.17 -2.42
CA ALA A 30 -15.57 -0.75 -2.05
C ALA A 30 -16.91 -0.29 -1.45
N ASP A 31 -18.05 -0.66 -2.03
CA ASP A 31 -19.37 -0.30 -1.50
C ASP A 31 -19.63 -0.88 -0.11
N VAL A 32 -19.16 -2.10 0.16
CA VAL A 32 -19.29 -2.74 1.47
C VAL A 32 -18.41 -2.03 2.50
N VAL A 33 -17.16 -1.71 2.15
CA VAL A 33 -16.23 -0.97 3.02
C VAL A 33 -16.82 0.40 3.37
N LYS A 34 -17.36 1.12 2.37
CA LYS A 34 -18.01 2.40 2.59
C LYS A 34 -19.18 2.31 3.58
N ILE A 35 -20.08 1.33 3.39
CA ILE A 35 -21.22 1.11 4.29
C ILE A 35 -20.75 0.75 5.70
N LEU A 36 -19.71 -0.07 5.84
CA LEU A 36 -19.19 -0.46 7.15
C LEU A 36 -18.58 0.73 7.90
N LEU A 37 -17.87 1.63 7.20
CA LEU A 37 -17.27 2.82 7.80
C LEU A 37 -18.29 3.86 8.27
N GLU A 38 -19.53 3.81 7.79
CA GLU A 38 -20.64 4.65 8.30
C GLU A 38 -21.06 4.24 9.73
N ASP A 39 -20.74 3.01 10.15
CA ASP A 39 -21.01 2.53 11.51
C ASP A 39 -19.82 2.80 12.43
N SER A 40 -20.04 3.63 13.46
CA SER A 40 -18.98 4.06 14.38
C SER A 40 -18.35 2.93 15.21
N ARG A 41 -18.98 1.76 15.26
CA ARG A 41 -18.45 0.57 15.93
C ARG A 41 -17.33 -0.09 15.12
N VAL A 42 -17.28 0.13 13.80
CA VAL A 42 -16.24 -0.43 12.94
C VAL A 42 -14.95 0.35 13.12
N ASP A 43 -13.88 -0.35 13.43
CA ASP A 43 -12.53 0.19 13.51
C ASP A 43 -11.70 -0.27 12.30
N PRO A 44 -11.40 0.64 11.33
CA PRO A 44 -10.59 0.30 10.16
C PRO A 44 -9.09 0.14 10.47
N SER A 45 -8.65 0.51 11.68
CA SER A 45 -7.25 0.35 12.13
C SER A 45 -6.97 -1.00 12.78
N ALA A 46 -8.00 -1.83 12.97
CA ALA A 46 -7.91 -3.16 13.57
C ALA A 46 -6.92 -4.10 12.84
N ASP A 47 -6.37 -5.06 13.59
CA ASP A 47 -5.33 -5.99 13.13
C ASP A 47 -4.14 -5.29 12.45
N ASP A 48 -3.65 -4.23 13.08
CA ASP A 48 -2.58 -3.37 12.58
C ASP A 48 -2.87 -2.85 11.17
N ASN A 49 -3.99 -2.12 11.03
CA ASN A 49 -4.45 -1.54 9.77
C ASN A 49 -4.57 -2.58 8.62
N TYR A 50 -4.98 -3.81 8.94
CA TYR A 50 -5.08 -4.91 7.98
C TYR A 50 -5.86 -4.52 6.72
N ALA A 51 -6.98 -3.80 6.88
CA ALA A 51 -7.85 -3.42 5.79
C ALA A 51 -7.10 -2.64 4.69
N ILE A 52 -6.33 -1.61 5.03
CA ILE A 52 -5.60 -0.80 4.04
C ILE A 52 -4.38 -1.55 3.50
N ARG A 53 -3.69 -2.33 4.35
CA ARG A 53 -2.56 -3.17 3.92
C ARG A 53 -2.97 -4.18 2.85
N ARG A 54 -4.11 -4.86 3.03
CA ARG A 54 -4.61 -5.82 2.03
C ARG A 54 -5.18 -5.14 0.79
N ALA A 55 -5.84 -4.00 0.94
CA ALA A 55 -6.29 -3.23 -0.22
C ALA A 55 -5.11 -2.83 -1.12
N ALA A 56 -3.98 -2.39 -0.52
CA ALA A 56 -2.75 -2.11 -1.24
C ALA A 56 -2.12 -3.37 -1.85
N HIS A 57 -2.05 -4.47 -1.09
CA HIS A 57 -1.47 -5.74 -1.54
C HIS A 57 -2.15 -6.33 -2.78
N PHE A 58 -3.47 -6.17 -2.91
CA PHE A 58 -4.23 -6.66 -4.08
C PHE A 58 -4.57 -5.58 -5.10
N GLY A 59 -4.07 -4.36 -4.92
CA GLY A 59 -4.26 -3.27 -5.90
C GLY A 59 -5.69 -2.72 -5.95
N HIS A 60 -6.47 -2.88 -4.88
CA HIS A 60 -7.85 -2.40 -4.80
C HIS A 60 -7.91 -0.89 -4.52
N ILE A 61 -7.59 -0.09 -5.54
CA ILE A 61 -7.42 1.36 -5.43
C ILE A 61 -8.64 2.09 -4.84
N ASP A 62 -9.87 1.69 -5.18
CA ASP A 62 -11.07 2.36 -4.67
C ASP A 62 -11.27 2.10 -3.18
N VAL A 63 -11.08 0.85 -2.74
CA VAL A 63 -11.05 0.50 -1.31
C VAL A 63 -9.94 1.27 -0.59
N PHE A 64 -8.74 1.30 -1.19
CA PHE A 64 -7.58 1.96 -0.61
C PHE A 64 -7.85 3.46 -0.36
N LYS A 65 -8.41 4.16 -1.35
CA LYS A 65 -8.80 5.58 -1.21
C LYS A 65 -9.88 5.79 -0.15
N ILE A 66 -10.88 4.92 -0.08
CA ILE A 66 -11.94 5.00 0.93
C ILE A 66 -11.35 4.87 2.35
N LEU A 67 -10.47 3.88 2.57
CA LEU A 67 -9.83 3.66 3.86
C LEU A 67 -8.88 4.79 4.24
N LEU A 68 -8.04 5.24 3.31
CA LEU A 68 -7.06 6.32 3.58
C LEU A 68 -7.73 7.65 3.94
N ALA A 69 -8.96 7.88 3.50
CA ALA A 69 -9.74 9.06 3.87
C ALA A 69 -10.24 9.02 5.33
N ASP A 70 -10.22 7.86 6.00
CA ASP A 70 -10.56 7.74 7.41
C ASP A 70 -9.35 8.08 8.29
N VAL A 71 -9.50 9.06 9.16
CA VAL A 71 -8.42 9.58 10.02
C VAL A 71 -7.84 8.56 11.00
N ARG A 72 -8.57 7.46 11.26
CA ARG A 72 -8.11 6.38 12.15
C ARG A 72 -7.10 5.47 11.47
N VAL A 73 -7.05 5.47 10.14
CA VAL A 73 -6.16 4.60 9.37
C VAL A 73 -4.76 5.17 9.32
N ASP A 74 -3.79 4.33 9.65
CA ASP A 74 -2.36 4.58 9.49
C ASP A 74 -1.81 3.81 8.29
N PRO A 75 -1.47 4.49 7.17
CA PRO A 75 -0.89 3.84 5.99
C PRO A 75 0.57 3.39 6.19
N SER A 76 1.24 3.81 7.27
CA SER A 76 2.61 3.42 7.61
C SER A 76 2.70 2.16 8.48
N ALA A 77 1.56 1.60 8.88
CA ALA A 77 1.46 0.40 9.70
C ALA A 77 2.20 -0.82 9.10
N ASP A 78 2.60 -1.74 9.98
CA ASP A 78 3.41 -2.92 9.63
C ASP A 78 4.67 -2.51 8.84
N ASP A 79 5.36 -1.48 9.35
CA ASP A 79 6.58 -0.91 8.78
C ASP A 79 6.46 -0.50 7.30
N ASN A 80 5.43 0.27 6.96
CA ASN A 80 5.14 0.73 5.60
C ASN A 80 4.75 -0.40 4.63
N TYR A 81 4.17 -1.50 5.12
CA TYR A 81 3.77 -2.66 4.31
C TYR A 81 2.96 -2.30 3.06
N ALA A 82 2.06 -1.32 3.17
CA ALA A 82 1.17 -0.92 2.08
C ALA A 82 1.95 -0.43 0.84
N ILE A 83 2.93 0.47 1.03
CA ILE A 83 3.75 0.98 -0.08
C ILE A 83 4.71 -0.11 -0.59
N GLN A 84 5.27 -0.92 0.31
CA GLN A 84 6.13 -2.03 -0.07
C GLN A 84 5.42 -3.00 -1.03
N CYS A 85 4.22 -3.46 -0.69
CA CYS A 85 3.46 -4.37 -1.56
C CYS A 85 3.03 -3.69 -2.87
N ALA A 86 2.55 -2.44 -2.81
CA ALA A 86 2.19 -1.70 -4.02
C ALA A 86 3.38 -1.55 -4.98
N SER A 87 4.58 -1.30 -4.46
CA SER A 87 5.82 -1.26 -5.24
C SER A 87 6.23 -2.62 -5.80
N VAL A 88 6.10 -3.70 -5.03
CA VAL A 88 6.42 -5.07 -5.49
C VAL A 88 5.49 -5.51 -6.62
N TYR A 89 4.18 -5.26 -6.50
CA TYR A 89 3.17 -5.73 -7.44
C TYR A 89 2.85 -4.77 -8.59
N GLY A 90 3.44 -3.58 -8.62
CA GLY A 90 3.32 -2.67 -9.76
C GLY A 90 2.12 -1.71 -9.70
N TYR A 91 1.57 -1.44 -8.51
CA TYR A 91 0.41 -0.54 -8.35
C TYR A 91 0.83 0.92 -8.20
N ALA A 92 1.30 1.52 -9.30
CA ALA A 92 1.86 2.88 -9.32
C ALA A 92 0.93 3.96 -8.76
N ASP A 93 -0.38 3.86 -9.02
CA ASP A 93 -1.36 4.82 -8.47
C ASP A 93 -1.43 4.77 -6.94
N ILE A 94 -1.34 3.57 -6.34
CA ILE A 94 -1.34 3.42 -4.87
C ILE A 94 -0.03 3.96 -4.29
N VAL A 95 1.11 3.68 -4.93
CA VAL A 95 2.41 4.25 -4.53
C VAL A 95 2.35 5.78 -4.55
N LYS A 96 1.83 6.38 -5.62
CA LYS A 96 1.70 7.83 -5.75
C LYS A 96 0.82 8.45 -4.65
N ILE A 97 -0.28 7.79 -4.30
CA ILE A 97 -1.14 8.24 -3.20
C ILE A 97 -0.40 8.15 -1.86
N LEU A 98 0.30 7.04 -1.62
CA LEU A 98 1.06 6.81 -0.38
C LEU A 98 2.21 7.82 -0.20
N LEU A 99 2.95 8.14 -1.26
CA LEU A 99 4.04 9.12 -1.19
C LEU A 99 3.57 10.53 -0.83
N ALA A 100 2.33 10.88 -1.17
CA ALA A 100 1.72 12.15 -0.79
C ALA A 100 1.34 12.21 0.70
N ASP A 101 1.31 11.07 1.40
CA ASP A 101 1.06 11.01 2.83
C ASP A 101 2.39 11.09 3.61
N ALA A 102 2.55 12.14 4.42
CA ALA A 102 3.78 12.41 5.16
C ALA A 102 4.12 11.35 6.22
N ARG A 103 3.17 10.48 6.58
CA ARG A 103 3.39 9.37 7.53
C ARG A 103 4.15 8.22 6.90
N VAL A 104 4.09 8.08 5.57
CA VAL A 104 4.73 6.97 4.85
C VAL A 104 6.22 7.26 4.67
N ASP A 105 7.06 6.28 4.96
CA ASP A 105 8.50 6.33 4.68
C ASP A 105 8.84 5.39 3.50
N PRO A 106 9.09 5.93 2.29
CA PRO A 106 9.47 5.11 1.14
C PRO A 106 10.90 4.56 1.19
N SER A 107 11.75 5.07 2.10
CA SER A 107 13.14 4.66 2.28
C SER A 107 13.31 3.50 3.27
N ALA A 108 12.21 3.10 3.93
CA ALA A 108 12.20 2.03 4.91
C ALA A 108 12.82 0.73 4.38
N TYR A 109 13.45 -0.03 5.30
CA TYR A 109 14.17 -1.27 5.00
C TYR A 109 15.18 -1.10 3.86
N ASP A 110 16.09 -0.14 4.00
CA ASP A 110 17.14 0.13 3.01
C ASP A 110 16.57 0.29 1.60
N ASN A 111 15.65 1.24 1.43
CA ASN A 111 14.98 1.53 0.16
C ASN A 111 14.28 0.30 -0.46
N TYR A 112 13.61 -0.53 0.35
CA TYR A 112 12.96 -1.77 -0.11
C TYR A 112 12.05 -1.54 -1.33
N CYS A 113 11.24 -0.48 -1.31
CA CYS A 113 10.28 -0.17 -2.36
C CYS A 113 10.94 -0.05 -3.73
N ILE A 114 12.02 0.75 -3.85
CA ILE A 114 12.69 0.97 -5.14
C ILE A 114 13.51 -0.26 -5.57
N ARG A 115 14.11 -0.99 -4.61
CA ARG A 115 14.84 -2.24 -4.87
C ARG A 115 13.94 -3.28 -5.55
N TRP A 116 12.74 -3.50 -5.01
CA TRP A 116 11.81 -4.49 -5.56
C TRP A 116 11.09 -4.01 -6.81
N ALA A 117 10.73 -2.73 -6.91
CA ALA A 117 10.20 -2.16 -8.14
C ALA A 117 11.21 -2.31 -9.29
N SER A 118 12.50 -2.06 -9.00
CA SER A 118 13.59 -2.20 -9.99
C SER A 118 13.79 -3.65 -10.40
N ARG A 119 13.83 -4.58 -9.44
CA ARG A 119 13.94 -6.02 -9.69
C ARG A 119 12.79 -6.54 -10.56
N ASN A 120 11.58 -6.04 -10.38
CA ASN A 120 10.39 -6.50 -11.11
C ASN A 120 10.12 -5.71 -12.40
N GLY A 121 10.92 -4.68 -12.71
CA GLY A 121 10.81 -3.93 -13.96
C GLY A 121 9.72 -2.86 -13.96
N HIS A 122 9.24 -2.44 -12.79
CA HIS A 122 8.17 -1.44 -12.66
C HIS A 122 8.71 -0.01 -12.84
N ALA A 123 9.08 0.33 -14.09
CA ALA A 123 9.73 1.60 -14.45
C ALA A 123 8.97 2.83 -13.95
N ASP A 124 7.64 2.84 -14.05
CA ASP A 124 6.80 3.95 -13.57
C ASP A 124 6.96 4.18 -12.06
N ILE A 125 7.03 3.09 -11.28
CA ILE A 125 7.22 3.17 -9.81
C ILE A 125 8.63 3.60 -9.47
N VAL A 126 9.64 3.07 -10.17
CA VAL A 126 11.03 3.49 -9.96
C VAL A 126 11.17 4.98 -10.22
N LYS A 127 10.57 5.48 -11.32
CA LYS A 127 10.56 6.92 -11.62
C LYS A 127 9.89 7.74 -10.52
N ILE A 128 8.68 7.33 -10.10
CA ILE A 128 7.94 8.02 -9.03
C ILE A 128 8.74 8.05 -7.72
N LEU A 129 9.42 6.97 -7.37
CA LEU A 129 10.26 6.89 -6.16
C LEU A 129 11.54 7.73 -6.29
N SER A 130 12.21 7.74 -7.45
CA SER A 130 13.40 8.56 -7.69
C SER A 130 13.11 10.07 -7.65
N GLU A 131 11.87 10.48 -7.93
CA GLU A 131 11.43 11.88 -7.82
C GLU A 131 11.15 12.30 -6.36
N ASP A 132 11.05 11.36 -5.42
CA ASP A 132 10.83 11.64 -4.00
C ASP A 132 12.15 11.88 -3.28
N SER A 133 12.31 13.08 -2.70
CA SER A 133 13.54 13.51 -2.00
C SER A 133 13.98 12.62 -0.82
N ARG A 134 13.10 11.74 -0.33
CA ARG A 134 13.39 10.82 0.78
C ARG A 134 14.10 9.55 0.29
N VAL A 135 14.07 9.27 -1.01
CA VAL A 135 14.66 8.07 -1.60
C VAL A 135 15.95 8.45 -2.32
N ASP A 136 17.03 7.74 -2.01
CA ASP A 136 18.24 7.75 -2.84
C ASP A 136 18.22 6.49 -3.73
N PRO A 137 17.96 6.63 -5.04
CA PRO A 137 17.74 5.49 -5.93
C PRO A 137 18.99 4.66 -6.21
N ILE A 138 20.18 5.23 -5.96
CA ILE A 138 21.48 4.59 -6.16
C ILE A 138 22.26 4.50 -4.85
N ASP A 139 21.56 4.49 -3.72
CA ASP A 139 22.17 4.37 -2.40
C ASP A 139 23.07 3.12 -2.35
N PRO A 140 24.40 3.27 -2.30
CA PRO A 140 25.31 2.14 -2.30
C PRO A 140 25.25 1.36 -0.98
N SER A 141 24.69 1.95 0.08
CA SER A 141 24.45 1.29 1.35
C SER A 141 23.16 0.45 1.34
N ALA A 142 22.25 0.69 0.40
CA ALA A 142 21.05 -0.10 0.22
C ALA A 142 21.35 -1.44 -0.48
N ASP A 143 21.84 -2.39 0.31
CA ASP A 143 22.10 -3.78 -0.11
C ASP A 143 23.03 -3.87 -1.33
N ASP A 144 24.10 -3.06 -1.32
CA ASP A 144 25.18 -3.04 -2.32
C ASP A 144 24.69 -2.73 -3.75
N ASN A 145 24.01 -1.59 -3.95
CA ASN A 145 23.43 -1.19 -5.24
C ASN A 145 22.42 -2.21 -5.82
N TYR A 146 21.66 -2.88 -4.95
CA TYR A 146 20.73 -3.95 -5.33
C TYR A 146 19.78 -3.57 -6.48
N ALA A 147 19.23 -2.34 -6.46
CA ALA A 147 18.26 -1.88 -7.44
C ALA A 147 18.79 -1.99 -8.88
N ILE A 148 19.96 -1.42 -9.16
CA ILE A 148 20.57 -1.44 -10.50
C ILE A 148 21.11 -2.82 -10.87
N ILE A 149 21.68 -3.57 -9.91
CA ILE A 149 22.17 -4.94 -10.14
C ILE A 149 21.03 -5.84 -10.60
N ARG A 150 19.91 -5.86 -9.86
CA ARG A 150 18.78 -6.75 -10.17
C ARG A 150 18.02 -6.31 -11.42
N ALA A 151 17.88 -5.00 -11.66
CA ALA A 151 17.31 -4.51 -12.92
C ALA A 151 18.15 -4.94 -14.12
N SER A 152 19.49 -4.91 -14.01
CA SER A 152 20.40 -5.35 -15.06
C SER A 152 20.35 -6.86 -15.27
N GLU A 153 20.39 -7.65 -14.19
CA GLU A 153 20.29 -9.12 -14.22
C GLU A 153 19.01 -9.60 -14.92
N ASN A 154 17.90 -8.91 -14.68
CA ASN A 154 16.59 -9.23 -15.27
C ASN A 154 16.34 -8.55 -16.63
N GLY A 155 17.27 -7.74 -17.14
CA GLY A 155 17.16 -7.10 -18.45
C GLY A 155 16.18 -5.91 -18.51
N HIS A 156 15.88 -5.27 -17.38
CA HIS A 156 14.98 -4.12 -17.30
C HIS A 156 15.69 -2.82 -17.71
N VAL A 157 15.95 -2.68 -19.01
CA VAL A 157 16.72 -1.55 -19.59
C VAL A 157 16.15 -0.19 -19.21
N ASP A 158 14.83 -0.03 -19.21
CA ASP A 158 14.20 1.26 -18.91
C ASP A 158 14.35 1.64 -17.43
N VAL A 159 14.29 0.67 -16.51
CA VAL A 159 14.61 0.88 -15.10
C VAL A 159 16.06 1.30 -14.93
N VAL A 160 17.01 0.62 -15.58
CA VAL A 160 18.44 0.96 -15.48
C VAL A 160 18.70 2.38 -15.97
N LYS A 161 18.03 2.82 -17.04
CA LYS A 161 18.13 4.21 -17.52
C LYS A 161 17.63 5.19 -16.46
N ILE A 162 16.45 4.96 -15.88
CA ILE A 162 15.86 5.83 -14.86
C ILE A 162 16.77 5.92 -13.62
N LEU A 163 17.37 4.81 -13.19
CA LEU A 163 18.27 4.80 -12.03
C LEU A 163 19.60 5.55 -12.27
N LEU A 164 19.98 5.79 -13.53
CA LEU A 164 21.22 6.48 -13.90
C LEU A 164 21.02 7.96 -14.28
N GLU A 165 19.77 8.43 -14.30
CA GLU A 165 19.41 9.84 -14.52
C GLU A 165 19.63 10.68 -13.25
#